data_AF-A0A8S2SGJ8-F1
#
_entry.id   AF-A0A8S2SGJ8-F1
#
_cell.length_a   1.000
_cell.length_b   1.000
_cell.length_c   1.000
_cell.angle_alpha   90.00
_cell.angle_beta   90.00
_cell.angle_gamma   90.00
#
_symmetry.space_group_name_H-M   'P 1'
#
loop_
_entity.id
_entity.type
_entity.pdbx_description
1 polymer ?
#
loop_
_entity_poly.entity_id
_entity_poly.type
_entity_poly.pdbx_seq_one_letter_code
_entity_poly.pdbx_strand_id
1 'polypeptide(L)' 'MLTYRDGTEAKDNSLLKLNPNVFLIQFYSDGIGVTNPIGPKKDEHKLTLYYFVLEDLPDVVRSMLHQLVLLEYV' A
#
# COMPACT_ATOMS: atom_id res chain seq x y z
N MET A 1 -2.74 18.08 -20.55
CA MET A 1 -3.15 16.82 -19.91
C MET A 1 -1.96 16.36 -19.09
N LEU A 2 -2.02 16.48 -17.76
CA LEU A 2 -0.89 16.17 -16.87
C LEU A 2 -0.73 14.64 -16.81
N THR A 3 0.32 14.12 -17.42
CA THR A 3 0.72 12.70 -17.35
C THR A 3 1.32 12.40 -16.00
N TYR A 4 0.49 12.36 -14.97
CA TYR A 4 0.88 11.98 -13.62
C TYR A 4 0.76 10.45 -13.51
N ARG A 5 1.79 9.73 -13.97
CA ARG A 5 1.96 8.30 -13.70
C ARG A 5 3.35 8.16 -13.13
N ASP A 6 3.43 7.81 -11.86
CA ASP A 6 4.71 7.81 -11.13
C ASP A 6 5.46 6.48 -11.34
N GLY A 7 4.74 5.35 -11.23
CA GLY A 7 5.29 4.01 -11.44
C GLY A 7 6.00 3.83 -12.78
N THR A 8 7.25 3.34 -12.73
CA THR A 8 8.07 2.98 -13.89
C THR A 8 7.36 1.97 -14.80
N GLU A 9 6.65 1.00 -14.21
CA GLU A 9 5.87 -0.01 -14.94
C GLU A 9 4.63 0.56 -15.64
N ALA A 10 4.04 1.63 -15.09
CA ALA A 10 2.85 2.27 -15.64
C ALA A 10 3.15 3.12 -16.89
N LYS A 11 4.39 3.61 -17.00
CA LYS A 11 4.85 4.45 -18.12
C LYS A 11 5.07 3.65 -19.39
N ASP A 12 5.35 2.36 -19.31
CA ASP A 12 5.62 1.51 -20.48
C ASP A 12 4.50 0.53 -20.85
N ASN A 13 3.48 0.38 -20.01
CA ASN A 13 2.34 -0.47 -20.29
C ASN A 13 1.46 0.06 -21.45
N SER A 14 1.38 -0.71 -22.54
CA SER A 14 0.63 -0.35 -23.76
C SER A 14 -0.88 -0.23 -23.54
N LEU A 15 -1.47 -1.02 -22.64
CA LEU A 15 -2.90 -0.95 -22.31
C LEU A 15 -3.25 0.34 -21.59
N LEU A 16 -2.37 0.80 -20.69
CA LEU A 16 -2.55 2.05 -19.98
C LEU A 16 -2.31 3.25 -20.91
N LYS A 17 -1.43 3.15 -21.91
CA LYS A 17 -1.25 4.20 -22.94
C LYS A 17 -2.47 4.33 -23.83
N LEU A 18 -3.12 3.22 -24.17
CA LEU A 18 -4.30 3.19 -25.03
C LEU A 18 -5.56 3.71 -24.31
N ASN A 19 -5.64 3.53 -22.99
CA ASN A 19 -6.81 3.90 -22.19
C ASN A 19 -6.41 4.91 -21.10
N PRO A 20 -6.59 6.23 -21.32
CA PRO A 20 -6.20 7.24 -20.35
C PRO A 20 -7.13 7.34 -19.13
N ASN A 21 -8.32 6.75 -19.18
CA ASN A 21 -9.36 6.84 -18.12
C ASN A 21 -9.45 5.59 -17.23
N VAL A 22 -8.38 4.80 -17.15
CA VAL A 22 -8.35 3.57 -16.34
C VAL A 22 -7.49 3.78 -15.10
N PHE A 23 -7.98 3.27 -13.97
CA PHE A 23 -7.23 3.25 -12.72
C PHE A 23 -6.22 2.11 -12.70
N LEU A 24 -5.01 2.38 -12.22
CA LEU A 24 -4.01 1.35 -11.97
C LEU A 24 -3.94 1.09 -10.46
N ILE A 25 -4.40 -0.09 -10.05
CA ILE A 25 -4.34 -0.56 -8.67
C ILE A 25 -3.20 -1.56 -8.55
N GLN A 26 -2.22 -1.27 -7.72
CA GLN A 26 -1.15 -2.20 -7.38
C GLN A 26 -1.42 -2.80 -6.00
N PHE A 27 -1.38 -4.13 -5.90
CA PHE A 27 -1.49 -4.85 -4.64
C PHE A 27 -0.11 -5.31 -4.17
N TYR A 28 0.14 -5.22 -2.87
CA TYR A 28 1.35 -5.74 -2.25
C TYR A 28 1.01 -6.44 -0.93
N SER A 29 1.82 -7.43 -0.60
CA SER A 29 1.70 -8.18 0.65
C SER A 29 3.04 -8.25 1.35
N ASP A 30 3.04 -8.11 2.67
CA ASP A 30 4.22 -8.29 3.50
C ASP A 30 3.92 -9.25 4.65
N GLY A 31 4.94 -9.99 5.08
CA GLY A 31 4.88 -10.89 6.23
C GLY A 31 5.65 -10.28 7.39
N ILE A 32 4.97 -9.97 8.49
CA ILE A 32 5.63 -9.45 9.69
C ILE A 32 5.46 -10.39 10.88
N GLY A 33 6.50 -10.47 11.71
CA GLY A 33 6.42 -11.04 13.05
C GLY A 33 6.05 -9.95 14.05
N VAL A 34 5.03 -10.19 14.87
CA VAL A 34 4.69 -9.31 15.99
C VAL A 34 4.70 -10.10 17.29
N THR A 35 5.22 -9.48 18.34
CA THR A 35 5.16 -10.03 19.70
C THR A 35 4.56 -8.96 20.58
N ASN A 36 3.62 -9.31 21.47
CA ASN A 36 3.23 -8.42 22.55
C ASN A 36 4.23 -8.61 23.71
N PRO A 37 5.13 -7.64 23.97
CA PRO A 37 6.16 -7.81 24.99
C PRO A 37 5.62 -7.68 26.42
N ILE A 38 4.39 -7.19 26.60
CA ILE A 38 3.75 -6.89 27.88
C ILE A 38 2.72 -7.97 28.24
N GLY A 39 2.18 -8.69 27.25
CA GLY A 39 1.19 -9.73 27.42
C GLY A 39 1.72 -11.02 28.06
N PRO A 40 0.82 -11.87 28.60
CA PRO A 40 1.19 -13.14 29.24
C PRO A 40 1.78 -14.16 28.25
N LYS A 41 1.52 -14.00 26.96
CA LYS A 41 2.04 -14.85 25.89
C LYS A 41 3.12 -14.09 25.11
N LYS A 42 4.37 -14.56 25.24
CA LYS A 42 5.56 -13.96 24.60
C LYS A 42 5.93 -14.57 23.25
N ASP A 43 5.03 -15.37 22.68
CA ASP A 43 5.25 -16.01 21.39
C ASP A 43 5.16 -14.98 20.25
N GLU A 44 5.93 -15.23 19.20
CA GLU A 44 5.86 -14.45 17.96
C GLU A 44 4.65 -14.87 17.14
N HIS A 45 3.84 -13.90 16.73
CA HIS A 45 2.69 -14.08 15.86
C HIS A 45 3.03 -13.61 14.46
N LYS A 46 2.82 -14.48 13.47
CA LYS A 46 2.98 -14.11 12.05
C LYS A 46 1.71 -13.43 11.57
N LEU A 47 1.86 -12.22 11.05
CA LEU A 47 0.80 -11.48 10.37
C LEU A 47 1.16 -11.34 8.89
N THR A 48 0.15 -11.42 8.03
CA THR A 48 0.26 -11.03 6.62
C THR A 48 -0.48 -9.72 6.44
N LEU A 49 0.24 -8.70 6.04
CA LEU A 49 -0.30 -7.39 5.74
C LEU A 49 -0.60 -7.33 4.25
N TYR A 50 -1.79 -6.85 3.92
CA TYR A 50 -2.23 -6.62 2.55
C TYR A 50 -2.46 -5.14 2.35
N TYR A 51 -1.99 -4.64 1.23
CA TYR A 51 -2.07 -3.24 0.91
C TYR A 51 -2.33 -3.03 -0.57
N PHE A 52 -2.77 -1.82 -0.90
CA PHE A 52 -2.92 -1.40 -2.28
C PHE A 52 -2.56 0.08 -2.45
N VAL A 53 -2.10 0.44 -3.64
CA VAL A 53 -1.83 1.82 -4.06
C VAL A 53 -2.53 2.10 -5.39
N LEU A 54 -3.03 3.33 -5.53
CA LEU A 54 -3.51 3.88 -6.79
C LEU A 54 -2.37 4.67 -7.45
N GLU A 55 -1.81 4.13 -8.52
CA GLU A 55 -0.60 4.65 -9.18
C GLU A 55 -0.87 5.85 -10.10
N ASP A 56 -2.11 6.03 -10.52
CA ASP A 56 -2.55 7.04 -11.49
C ASP A 56 -3.17 8.31 -10.85
N LEU A 57 -3.08 8.44 -9.53
CA LEU A 57 -3.57 9.61 -8.80
C LEU A 57 -2.46 10.64 -8.54
N PRO A 58 -2.70 11.95 -8.79
CA PRO A 58 -1.78 13.04 -8.44
C PRO A 58 -1.27 12.96 -7.00
N ASP A 59 0.00 13.30 -6.76
CA ASP A 59 0.59 13.27 -5.41
C ASP A 59 -0.23 13.99 -4.34
N VAL A 60 -0.85 15.10 -4.74
CA VAL A 60 -1.67 15.92 -3.82
C VAL A 60 -2.90 15.20 -3.27
N VAL A 61 -3.38 14.14 -3.93
CA VAL A 61 -4.53 13.33 -3.47
C VAL A 61 -4.11 11.95 -2.95
N ARG A 62 -2.81 11.62 -2.95
CA ARG A 62 -2.34 10.34 -2.43
C ARG A 62 -2.45 10.32 -0.91
N SER A 63 -2.88 9.18 -0.38
CA SER A 63 -2.88 8.94 1.06
C SER A 63 -1.43 8.93 1.56
N MET A 64 -1.06 9.90 2.41
CA MET A 64 0.21 9.85 3.14
C MET A 64 0.02 9.08 4.43
N LEU A 65 0.77 7.99 4.59
CA LEU A 65 0.86 7.26 5.84
C LEU A 65 1.58 8.14 6.88
N HIS A 66 0.83 8.90 7.67
CA HIS A 66 1.39 9.79 8.69
C HIS A 66 1.85 9.01 9.92
N GLN A 67 1.12 7.97 10.32
CA GLN A 67 1.44 7.16 11.49
C GLN A 67 0.69 5.83 11.45
N LEU A 68 1.36 4.74 11.80
CA LEU A 68 0.72 3.47 12.17
C LEU A 68 0.75 3.37 13.70
N VAL A 69 -0.42 3.34 14.33
CA VAL A 69 -0.56 3.11 15.77
C VAL A 69 -1.37 1.82 15.96
N LEU A 70 -0.77 0.82 16.59
CA LEU A 70 -1.46 -0.38 17.03
C LEU A 70 -2.13 -0.07 18.38
N LEU A 71 -3.47 -0.07 18.41
CA LEU A 71 -4.25 0.09 19.64
C LEU A 71 -4.68 -1.31 20.12
N GLU A 72 -4.17 -1.74 21.28
CA GLU A 72 -4.75 -2.89 21.99
C GLU A 72 -6.01 -2.44 22.74
N TYR A 73 -7.12 -3.16 22.53
CA TYR A 73 -8.28 -3.08 23.41
C TYR A 73 -8.00 -3.93 24.64
N VAL A 74 -8.01 -3.28 25.81
CA VAL A 74 -7.96 -3.92 27.14
C VAL A 74 -9.30 -4.53 27.49
#